data_AF-A0A7Y3D0H4-F1
#
_entry.id   AF-A0A7Y3D0H4-F1
#
_cell.length_a   1.000
_cell.length_b   1.000
_cell.length_c   1.000
_cell.angle_alpha   90.00
_cell.angle_beta   90.00
_cell.angle_gamma   90.00
#
_symmetry.space_group_name_H-M   'P 1'
#
loop_
_entity.id
_entity.type
_entity.pdbx_description
1 polymer ?
#
loop_
_entity_poly.entity_id
_entity_poly.type
_entity_poly.pdbx_seq_one_letter_code
_entity_poly.pdbx_strand_id
1 'polypeptide(L)'
;MENKTSKYLKYAIGEILLVVIGILIALQINNWNEKRKIQKEIQGIYSQIIHGLDNDIVELSDNLNYYESIEPIFDKVISDSRTVELLDDGLSRIISRSAATVLNNSGVERLKTISANDSLSLKVIEMYELLEWFNAREKMISDDTKKFTTIYRDNYSWYPEWISKSINKDNSSPELQDYFVNSQEYRHNVIYLYQQIYNNYVRLLRIRIPQLEQIRIELQNAINQ
;
A
#
# COMPACT_ATOMS: atom_id res chain seq x y z
N MET A 1 -9.07 -3.97 -82.56
CA MET A 1 -9.60 -4.76 -81.43
C MET A 1 -9.51 -3.96 -80.12
N GLU A 2 -9.95 -2.69 -80.10
CA GLU A 2 -9.35 -1.71 -79.17
C GLU A 2 -10.23 -1.23 -78.01
N ASN A 3 -11.49 -1.65 -77.90
CA ASN A 3 -12.39 -1.15 -76.83
C ASN A 3 -12.92 -2.21 -75.86
N LYS A 4 -12.47 -3.47 -75.95
CA LYS A 4 -12.91 -4.54 -75.04
C LYS A 4 -12.04 -4.64 -73.79
N THR A 5 -10.72 -4.46 -73.91
CA THR A 5 -9.75 -4.57 -72.81
C THR A 5 -9.96 -3.52 -71.71
N SER A 6 -10.27 -2.26 -72.07
CA SER A 6 -10.57 -1.19 -71.10
C SER A 6 -11.83 -1.47 -70.28
N LYS A 7 -12.84 -2.12 -70.89
CA LYS A 7 -14.09 -2.47 -70.23
C LYS A 7 -13.87 -3.56 -69.18
N TYR A 8 -13.15 -4.64 -69.53
CA TYR A 8 -12.79 -5.70 -68.58
C TYR A 8 -11.88 -5.20 -67.45
N LEU A 9 -10.96 -4.27 -67.72
CA LEU A 9 -10.08 -3.69 -66.70
C LEU A 9 -10.87 -2.90 -65.64
N LYS A 10 -11.87 -2.10 -66.06
CA LYS A 10 -12.73 -1.35 -65.12
C LYS A 10 -13.56 -2.26 -64.22
N TYR A 11 -14.09 -3.36 -64.78
CA TYR A 11 -14.84 -4.34 -63.98
C TYR A 11 -13.93 -5.09 -62.99
N ALA A 12 -12.74 -5.52 -63.42
CA ALA A 12 -11.77 -6.18 -62.53
C ALA A 12 -11.28 -5.24 -61.40
N ILE A 13 -11.07 -3.95 -61.68
CA ILE A 13 -10.72 -2.96 -60.64
C ILE A 13 -11.89 -2.77 -59.65
N GLY A 14 -13.13 -2.71 -60.14
CA GLY A 14 -14.31 -2.62 -59.28
C GLY A 14 -14.45 -3.84 -58.36
N GLU A 15 -14.20 -5.04 -58.87
CA GLU A 15 -14.22 -6.28 -58.09
C GLU A 15 -13.12 -6.32 -57.03
N ILE A 16 -11.89 -5.91 -57.38
CA ILE A 16 -10.78 -5.80 -56.41
C ILE A 16 -11.12 -4.79 -55.31
N LEU A 17 -11.68 -3.61 -55.65
CA LEU A 17 -12.08 -2.60 -54.66
C LEU A 17 -13.17 -3.12 -53.72
N LEU A 18 -14.16 -3.84 -54.25
CA LEU A 18 -15.21 -4.46 -53.43
C LEU A 18 -14.64 -5.51 -52.47
N VAL A 19 -13.72 -6.35 -52.94
CA VAL A 19 -13.03 -7.34 -52.10
C VAL A 19 -12.21 -6.65 -51.01
N VAL A 20 -11.45 -5.61 -51.35
CA VAL A 20 -10.65 -4.84 -50.39
C VAL A 20 -11.53 -4.19 -49.32
N ILE A 21 -12.65 -3.57 -49.70
CA ILE A 21 -13.62 -3.02 -48.73
C ILE A 21 -14.17 -4.12 -47.82
N GLY A 22 -14.51 -5.28 -48.38
CA GLY A 22 -14.97 -6.44 -47.59
C GLY A 22 -13.94 -6.90 -46.54
N ILE A 23 -12.67 -6.99 -46.93
CA ILE A 23 -11.57 -7.35 -46.02
C ILE A 23 -11.38 -6.29 -44.93
N LEU A 24 -11.40 -5.00 -45.30
CA LEU A 24 -11.25 -3.91 -44.34
C LEU A 24 -12.39 -3.88 -43.32
N ILE A 25 -13.64 -4.09 -43.74
CA ILE A 25 -14.79 -4.19 -42.83
C ILE A 25 -14.64 -5.40 -41.91
N ALA A 26 -14.26 -6.57 -42.44
CA ALA A 26 -14.04 -7.77 -41.65
C ALA A 26 -12.96 -7.55 -40.57
N LEU A 27 -11.83 -6.94 -40.94
CA LEU A 27 -10.76 -6.58 -40.02
C LEU A 27 -11.24 -5.56 -38.97
N GLN A 28 -12.02 -4.56 -39.36
CA GLN A 28 -12.57 -3.58 -38.42
C GLN A 28 -13.51 -4.22 -37.39
N ILE A 29 -14.41 -5.11 -37.82
CA ILE A 29 -15.32 -5.83 -36.93
C ILE A 29 -14.51 -6.72 -35.97
N ASN A 30 -13.49 -7.41 -36.46
CA ASN A 30 -12.63 -8.24 -35.61
C ASN A 30 -11.89 -7.40 -34.56
N ASN A 31 -11.25 -6.31 -34.98
CA ASN A 31 -10.54 -5.39 -34.09
C ASN A 31 -11.48 -4.75 -33.04
N TRP A 32 -12.72 -4.42 -33.42
CA TRP A 32 -13.72 -3.90 -32.49
C TRP A 32 -14.14 -4.95 -31.45
N ASN A 33 -14.37 -6.19 -31.88
CA ASN A 33 -14.70 -7.30 -30.98
C ASN A 33 -13.55 -7.62 -30.00
N GLU A 34 -12.30 -7.60 -30.47
CA GLU A 34 -11.11 -7.75 -29.63
C GLU A 34 -10.99 -6.63 -28.59
N LYS A 35 -11.12 -5.37 -29.02
CA LYS A 35 -11.14 -4.21 -28.10
C LYS A 35 -12.24 -4.35 -27.04
N ARG A 36 -13.44 -4.76 -27.43
CA ARG A 36 -14.55 -4.99 -26.50
C ARG A 36 -14.23 -6.09 -25.47
N LYS A 37 -13.61 -7.19 -25.89
CA LYS A 37 -13.20 -8.26 -24.97
C LYS A 37 -12.14 -7.79 -23.98
N ILE A 38 -11.14 -7.06 -24.45
CA ILE A 38 -10.09 -6.46 -23.60
C ILE A 38 -10.70 -5.50 -22.58
N GLN A 39 -11.60 -4.61 -23.01
CA GLN A 39 -12.27 -3.68 -22.09
C GLN A 39 -13.10 -4.39 -21.02
N LYS A 40 -13.80 -5.45 -21.39
CA LYS A 40 -14.54 -6.27 -20.41
C LYS A 40 -13.61 -6.96 -19.41
N GLU A 41 -12.43 -7.41 -19.85
CA GLU A 41 -11.41 -7.97 -18.98
C GLU A 41 -10.84 -6.92 -18.03
N ILE A 42 -10.53 -5.71 -18.52
CA ILE A 42 -10.08 -4.57 -17.70
C ILE A 42 -11.11 -4.24 -16.62
N GLN A 43 -12.40 -4.13 -16.95
CA GLN A 43 -13.45 -3.88 -15.97
C GLN A 43 -13.52 -4.98 -14.89
N GLY A 44 -13.32 -6.24 -15.28
CA GLY A 44 -13.24 -7.36 -14.34
C GLY A 44 -12.02 -7.26 -13.41
N ILE A 45 -10.87 -6.81 -13.94
CA ILE A 45 -9.66 -6.55 -13.15
C ILE A 45 -9.88 -5.37 -12.21
N TYR A 46 -10.49 -4.27 -12.66
CA TYR A 46 -10.81 -3.13 -11.82
C TYR A 46 -11.71 -3.51 -10.64
N SER A 47 -12.71 -4.36 -10.87
CA SER A 47 -13.56 -4.87 -9.79
C SER A 47 -12.75 -5.64 -8.74
N GLN A 48 -11.79 -6.47 -9.15
CA GLN A 48 -10.89 -7.16 -8.23
C GLN A 48 -9.98 -6.18 -7.47
N ILE A 49 -9.45 -5.17 -8.15
CA ILE A 49 -8.59 -4.15 -7.53
C ILE A 49 -9.38 -3.36 -6.48
N ILE A 50 -10.63 -2.96 -6.75
CA ILE A 50 -11.49 -2.28 -5.78
C ILE A 50 -11.64 -3.11 -4.51
N HIS A 51 -11.89 -4.42 -4.63
CA HIS A 51 -11.98 -5.32 -3.47
C HIS A 51 -10.66 -5.45 -2.70
N GLY A 52 -9.51 -5.40 -3.39
CA GLY A 52 -8.21 -5.32 -2.73
C GLY A 52 -8.04 -4.02 -1.96
N LEU A 53 -8.29 -2.89 -2.63
CA LEU A 53 -8.20 -1.54 -2.07
C LEU A 53 -9.09 -1.34 -0.84
N ASP A 54 -10.30 -1.90 -0.83
CA ASP A 54 -11.19 -1.85 0.35
C ASP A 54 -10.49 -2.40 1.61
N ASN A 55 -9.80 -3.53 1.49
CA ASN A 55 -9.07 -4.13 2.61
C ASN A 55 -7.79 -3.36 2.92
N ASP A 56 -7.03 -2.99 1.88
CA ASP A 56 -5.76 -2.26 2.03
C ASP A 56 -5.99 -0.92 2.76
N ILE A 57 -7.05 -0.17 2.41
CA ILE A 57 -7.41 1.10 3.06
C ILE A 57 -7.73 0.91 4.53
N VAL A 58 -8.51 -0.12 4.88
CA VAL A 58 -8.87 -0.42 6.28
C VAL A 58 -7.62 -0.73 7.09
N GLU A 59 -6.76 -1.63 6.61
CA GLU A 59 -5.54 -2.03 7.32
C GLU A 59 -4.57 -0.85 7.52
N LEU A 60 -4.36 -0.05 6.48
CA LEU A 60 -3.52 1.15 6.55
C LEU A 60 -4.11 2.20 7.49
N SER A 61 -5.44 2.36 7.52
CA SER A 61 -6.13 3.29 8.42
C SER A 61 -6.05 2.85 9.87
N ASP A 62 -6.19 1.55 10.15
CA ASP A 62 -6.03 1.00 11.49
C ASP A 62 -4.60 1.20 12.00
N ASN A 63 -3.60 1.01 11.13
CA ASN A 63 -2.21 1.31 11.44
C ASN A 63 -1.99 2.80 11.74
N LEU A 64 -2.57 3.69 10.93
CA LEU A 64 -2.53 5.15 11.17
C LEU A 64 -3.14 5.50 12.53
N ASN A 65 -4.37 5.06 12.79
CA ASN A 65 -5.11 5.31 14.02
C ASN A 65 -4.35 4.80 15.25
N TYR A 66 -3.73 3.62 15.15
CA TYR A 66 -2.91 3.08 16.21
C TYR A 66 -1.73 3.99 16.54
N TYR A 67 -0.95 4.41 15.54
CA TYR A 67 0.19 5.30 15.79
C TYR A 67 -0.25 6.67 16.30
N GLU A 68 -1.31 7.26 15.77
CA GLU A 68 -1.87 8.52 16.29
C GLU A 68 -2.31 8.39 17.76
N SER A 69 -2.84 7.23 18.16
CA SER A 69 -3.26 7.00 19.56
C SER A 69 -2.10 6.97 20.55
N ILE A 70 -0.88 6.62 20.10
CA ILE A 70 0.31 6.52 20.96
C ILE A 70 1.31 7.66 20.76
N GLU A 71 1.11 8.54 19.78
CA GLU A 71 1.92 9.73 19.50
C GLU A 71 2.15 10.59 20.76
N PRO A 72 1.14 10.84 21.62
CA PRO A 72 1.35 11.62 22.84
C PRO A 72 2.41 11.02 23.78
N ILE A 73 2.57 9.70 23.81
CA ILE A 73 3.57 9.03 24.64
C ILE A 73 4.97 9.28 24.07
N PHE A 74 5.14 9.20 22.75
CA PHE A 74 6.40 9.54 22.09
C PHE A 74 6.79 11.00 22.35
N ASP A 75 5.84 11.92 22.23
CA ASP A 75 6.07 13.35 22.49
C ASP A 75 6.61 13.58 23.89
N LYS A 76 6.04 12.91 24.91
CA LYS A 76 6.51 12.99 26.29
C LYS A 76 7.95 12.52 26.45
N VAL A 77 8.37 11.47 25.74
CA VAL A 77 9.75 10.98 25.74
C VAL A 77 10.70 11.96 25.06
N ILE A 78 10.30 12.52 23.92
CA ILE A 78 11.10 13.46 23.13
C ILE A 78 11.35 14.74 23.94
N SER A 79 10.29 15.29 24.55
CA SER A 79 10.36 16.48 25.40
C SER A 79 10.97 16.24 26.79
N ASP A 80 11.47 15.03 27.04
CA ASP A 80 12.09 14.61 28.31
C ASP A 80 11.20 14.83 29.53
N SER A 81 9.91 14.53 29.38
CA SER A 81 8.86 14.69 30.40
C SER A 81 8.25 13.36 30.83
N ARG A 82 9.07 12.31 30.82
CA ARG A 82 8.67 10.97 31.27
C ARG A 82 8.51 10.95 32.79
N THR A 83 7.47 10.27 33.25
CA THR A 83 7.22 10.01 34.66
C THR A 83 6.75 8.56 34.83
N VAL A 84 6.69 8.08 36.07
CA VAL A 84 6.23 6.72 36.35
C VAL A 84 4.76 6.50 35.93
N GLU A 85 3.95 7.56 35.98
CA GLU A 85 2.53 7.53 35.57
C GLU A 85 2.38 7.18 34.09
N LEU A 86 3.35 7.55 33.25
CA LEU A 86 3.32 7.27 31.81
C LEU A 86 3.44 5.75 31.51
N LEU A 87 3.83 4.93 32.49
CA LEU A 87 3.75 3.46 32.37
C LEU A 87 2.31 2.98 32.22
N ASP A 88 1.34 3.65 32.87
CA ASP A 88 -0.08 3.31 32.78
C ASP A 88 -0.61 3.50 31.34
N ASP A 89 -0.03 4.45 30.61
CA ASP A 89 -0.34 4.74 29.21
C ASP A 89 0.44 3.85 28.23
N GLY A 90 1.34 2.98 28.72
CA GLY A 90 2.05 2.02 27.90
C GLY A 90 3.45 2.44 27.46
N LEU A 91 4.11 3.38 28.16
CA LEU A 91 5.52 3.78 27.91
C LEU A 91 6.44 2.58 27.65
N SER A 92 6.31 1.52 28.45
CA SER A 92 7.15 0.33 28.33
C SER A 92 6.94 -0.49 27.04
N ARG A 93 5.86 -0.24 26.29
CA ARG A 93 5.44 -1.04 25.12
C ARG A 93 5.54 -0.32 23.79
N ILE A 94 5.67 1.00 23.76
CA ILE A 94 5.68 1.82 22.51
C ILE A 94 6.80 1.44 21.53
N ILE A 95 7.84 0.73 21.99
CA ILE A 95 8.98 0.27 21.19
C ILE A 95 8.94 -1.22 20.83
N SER A 96 7.90 -1.94 21.25
CA SER A 96 7.79 -3.40 21.09
C SER A 96 6.78 -3.83 20.04
N ARG A 97 5.94 -2.91 19.57
CA ARG A 97 4.92 -3.17 18.55
C ARG A 97 5.31 -2.53 17.22
N SER A 98 5.13 -3.27 16.14
CA SER A 98 5.28 -2.80 14.76
C SER A 98 4.02 -3.17 13.97
N ALA A 99 3.66 -2.30 13.03
CA ALA A 99 2.64 -2.57 12.03
C ALA A 99 3.17 -3.55 10.98
N ALA A 100 2.28 -4.34 10.40
CA ALA A 100 2.54 -5.16 9.23
C ALA A 100 1.28 -5.13 8.37
N THR A 101 1.43 -4.81 7.10
CA THR A 101 0.37 -4.71 6.10
C THR A 101 0.56 -5.81 5.06
N VAL A 102 -0.54 -6.42 4.59
CA VAL A 102 -0.50 -7.40 3.49
C VAL A 102 -1.28 -6.88 2.30
N LEU A 103 -0.55 -6.23 1.38
CA LEU A 103 -1.14 -5.63 0.18
C LEU A 103 -1.61 -6.67 -0.84
N ASN A 104 -2.81 -6.49 -1.39
CA ASN A 104 -3.32 -7.34 -2.46
C ASN A 104 -2.93 -6.81 -3.86
N ASN A 105 -1.79 -7.26 -4.37
CA ASN A 105 -1.27 -6.82 -5.67
C ASN A 105 -1.77 -7.65 -6.86
N SER A 106 -2.59 -8.70 -6.63
CA SER A 106 -2.93 -9.66 -7.68
C SER A 106 -3.66 -9.04 -8.88
N GLY A 107 -4.56 -8.09 -8.62
CA GLY A 107 -5.28 -7.36 -9.67
C GLY A 107 -4.34 -6.48 -10.50
N VAL A 108 -3.36 -5.84 -9.87
CA VAL A 108 -2.38 -4.99 -10.55
C VAL A 108 -1.42 -5.79 -11.41
N GLU A 109 -0.96 -6.95 -10.95
CA GLU A 109 -0.10 -7.82 -11.77
C GLU A 109 -0.83 -8.34 -13.02
N ARG A 110 -2.13 -8.63 -12.91
CA ARG A 110 -2.96 -8.93 -14.07
C ARG A 110 -3.10 -7.73 -15.01
N LEU A 111 -3.29 -6.53 -14.45
CA LEU A 111 -3.40 -5.29 -15.22
C LEU A 111 -2.14 -4.99 -16.04
N LYS A 112 -0.95 -5.22 -15.46
CA LYS A 112 0.35 -5.13 -16.15
C LYS A 112 0.46 -6.13 -17.31
N THR A 113 -0.02 -7.36 -17.12
CA THR A 113 0.08 -8.44 -18.12
C THR A 113 -0.71 -8.12 -19.39
N ILE A 114 -1.87 -7.48 -19.29
CA ILE A 114 -2.71 -7.14 -20.45
C ILE A 114 -2.26 -5.88 -21.20
N SER A 115 -1.10 -5.30 -20.82
CA SER A 115 -0.54 -4.08 -21.43
C SER A 115 -1.53 -2.90 -21.45
N ALA A 116 -2.28 -2.74 -20.36
CA ALA A 116 -3.23 -1.64 -20.22
C ALA A 116 -2.45 -0.32 -20.12
N ASN A 117 -2.49 0.47 -21.19
CA ASN A 117 -1.78 1.75 -21.32
C ASN A 117 -2.72 2.96 -21.17
N ASP A 118 -3.97 2.75 -20.75
CA ASP A 118 -4.86 3.85 -20.45
C ASP A 118 -4.41 4.57 -19.16
N SER A 119 -4.78 5.84 -19.05
CA SER A 119 -4.32 6.70 -17.96
C SER A 119 -4.70 6.19 -16.57
N LEU A 120 -5.86 5.53 -16.41
CA LEU A 120 -6.31 5.05 -15.11
C LEU A 120 -5.53 3.81 -14.71
N SER A 121 -5.32 2.87 -15.64
CA SER A 121 -4.51 1.68 -15.40
C SER A 121 -3.08 2.03 -15.02
N LEU A 122 -2.46 2.99 -15.71
CA LEU A 122 -1.11 3.46 -15.39
C LEU A 122 -1.04 4.09 -13.99
N LYS A 123 -2.04 4.91 -13.62
CA LYS A 123 -2.14 5.53 -12.30
C LYS A 123 -2.26 4.48 -11.18
N VAL A 124 -3.05 3.44 -11.40
CA VAL A 124 -3.21 2.32 -10.44
C VAL A 124 -1.89 1.56 -10.28
N ILE A 125 -1.21 1.25 -11.38
CA ILE A 125 0.08 0.55 -11.38
C ILE A 125 1.13 1.36 -10.61
N GLU A 126 1.30 2.64 -10.94
CA GLU A 126 2.27 3.53 -10.28
C GLU A 126 1.98 3.61 -8.78
N MET A 127 0.71 3.71 -8.39
CA MET A 127 0.36 3.79 -6.99
C MET A 127 0.75 2.52 -6.23
N TYR A 128 0.54 1.32 -6.79
CA TYR A 128 0.84 0.06 -6.11
C TYR A 128 2.36 -0.16 -6.01
N GLU A 129 3.12 0.30 -6.99
CA GLU A 129 4.59 0.36 -6.89
C GLU A 129 5.05 1.29 -5.77
N LEU A 130 4.32 2.39 -5.52
CA LEU A 130 4.60 3.27 -4.38
C LEU A 130 4.22 2.64 -3.04
N LEU A 131 3.29 1.70 -3.00
CA LEU A 131 2.92 0.98 -1.78
C LEU A 131 3.96 -0.06 -1.35
N GLU A 132 4.76 -0.61 -2.26
CA GLU A 132 5.86 -1.52 -1.89
C GLU A 132 6.86 -0.90 -0.89
N TRP A 133 6.98 0.43 -0.92
CA TRP A 133 7.78 1.16 0.05
C TRP A 133 7.21 1.08 1.48
N PHE A 134 5.91 0.85 1.68
CA PHE A 134 5.32 0.66 3.01
C PHE A 134 5.82 -0.64 3.63
N ASN A 135 5.75 -1.74 2.89
CA ASN A 135 6.23 -3.05 3.34
C ASN A 135 7.70 -2.98 3.77
N ALA A 136 8.54 -2.27 3.00
CA ALA A 136 9.95 -2.06 3.35
C ALA A 136 10.12 -1.25 4.65
N ARG A 137 9.30 -0.21 4.88
CA ARG A 137 9.35 0.62 6.09
C ARG A 137 8.85 -0.13 7.31
N GLU A 138 7.75 -0.86 7.18
CA GLU A 138 7.20 -1.71 8.25
C GLU A 138 8.18 -2.79 8.65
N LYS A 139 8.82 -3.45 7.68
CA LYS A 139 9.88 -4.43 7.94
C LYS A 139 11.04 -3.80 8.71
N MET A 140 11.50 -2.61 8.31
CA MET A 140 12.57 -1.89 9.00
C MET A 140 12.18 -1.57 10.46
N ILE A 141 10.98 -1.04 10.69
CA ILE A 141 10.47 -0.78 12.05
C ILE A 141 10.37 -2.10 12.85
N SER A 142 9.89 -3.18 12.22
CA SER A 142 9.82 -4.50 12.85
C SER A 142 11.20 -5.02 13.25
N ASP A 143 12.20 -4.88 12.39
CA ASP A 143 13.57 -5.30 12.67
C ASP A 143 14.19 -4.48 13.80
N ASP A 144 13.94 -3.17 13.86
CA ASP A 144 14.38 -2.29 14.93
C ASP A 144 13.73 -2.65 16.28
N THR A 145 12.41 -2.85 16.31
CA THR A 145 11.68 -3.25 17.53
C THR A 145 12.14 -4.62 18.06
N LYS A 146 12.41 -5.58 17.17
CA LYS A 146 13.02 -6.88 17.53
C LYS A 146 14.41 -6.72 18.12
N LYS A 147 15.24 -5.83 17.54
CA LYS A 147 16.58 -5.54 18.06
C LYS A 147 16.52 -4.99 19.48
N PHE A 148 15.65 -4.02 19.75
CA PHE A 148 15.50 -3.47 21.10
C PHE A 148 15.01 -4.53 22.10
N THR A 149 14.00 -5.30 21.71
CA THR A 149 13.49 -6.40 22.54
C THR A 149 14.57 -7.45 22.86
N THR A 150 15.46 -7.72 21.90
CA THR A 150 16.61 -8.63 22.08
C THR A 150 17.62 -8.06 23.06
N ILE A 151 17.96 -6.77 22.94
CA ILE A 151 18.82 -6.07 23.91
C ILE A 151 18.23 -6.19 25.32
N TYR A 152 16.91 -6.09 25.46
CA TYR A 152 16.25 -6.17 26.78
C TYR A 152 16.37 -7.56 27.38
N ARG A 153 16.09 -8.59 26.57
CA ARG A 153 16.22 -9.99 26.97
C ARG A 153 17.63 -10.34 27.45
N ASP A 154 18.64 -9.84 26.75
CA ASP A 154 20.02 -10.30 26.95
C ASP A 154 20.77 -9.51 28.04
N ASN A 155 20.33 -8.29 28.36
CA ASN A 155 21.08 -7.38 29.24
C ASN A 155 20.37 -7.00 30.55
N TYR A 156 19.07 -7.28 30.72
CA TYR A 156 18.30 -6.76 31.85
C TYR A 156 17.59 -7.87 32.64
N SER A 157 17.83 -7.88 33.96
CA SER A 157 17.25 -8.81 34.94
C SER A 157 15.72 -8.75 34.99
N TRP A 158 15.14 -7.56 34.76
CA TRP A 158 13.70 -7.31 34.78
C TRP A 158 12.96 -7.77 33.52
N TYR A 159 13.66 -8.27 32.49
CA TYR A 159 13.01 -8.70 31.25
C TYR A 159 11.87 -9.74 31.44
N PRO A 160 12.01 -10.80 32.28
CA PRO A 160 10.93 -11.74 32.53
C PRO A 160 9.67 -11.05 33.10
N GLU A 161 9.86 -10.03 33.93
CA GLU A 161 8.76 -9.20 34.44
C GLU A 161 8.10 -8.42 33.31
N TRP A 162 8.90 -7.73 32.49
CA TRP A 162 8.39 -6.91 31.38
C TRP A 162 7.61 -7.75 30.36
N ILE A 163 8.07 -8.95 30.00
CA ILE A 163 7.41 -9.73 28.96
C ILE A 163 6.16 -10.49 29.46
N SER A 164 6.11 -10.84 30.75
CA SER A 164 5.07 -11.74 31.29
C SER A 164 3.75 -11.06 31.66
N LYS A 165 3.71 -9.73 31.78
CA LYS A 165 2.51 -9.00 32.21
C LYS A 165 2.43 -7.59 31.62
N SER A 166 1.28 -6.96 31.79
CA SER A 166 1.12 -5.52 31.61
C SER A 166 1.89 -4.78 32.70
N ILE A 167 2.58 -3.71 32.30
CA ILE A 167 3.40 -2.88 33.19
C ILE A 167 2.66 -1.57 33.44
N ASN A 168 2.53 -1.21 34.71
CA ASN A 168 1.96 0.04 35.18
C ASN A 168 2.74 0.53 36.41
N LYS A 169 2.44 1.72 36.93
CA LYS A 169 3.19 2.30 38.05
C LYS A 169 3.09 1.49 39.35
N ASP A 170 1.99 0.76 39.54
CA ASP A 170 1.67 0.06 40.80
C ASP A 170 2.17 -1.39 40.82
N ASN A 171 2.43 -1.98 39.65
CA ASN A 171 2.71 -3.40 39.50
C ASN A 171 4.10 -3.72 38.96
N SER A 172 5.00 -2.74 38.87
CA SER A 172 6.33 -2.89 38.28
C SER A 172 7.46 -2.70 39.29
N SER A 173 8.57 -3.41 39.09
CA SER A 173 9.75 -3.27 39.95
C SER A 173 10.43 -1.90 39.79
N PRO A 174 11.09 -1.37 40.85
CA PRO A 174 11.81 -0.11 40.77
C PRO A 174 12.89 -0.06 39.68
N GLU A 175 13.56 -1.19 39.42
CA GLU A 175 14.60 -1.29 38.37
C GLU A 175 14.00 -1.12 36.97
N LEU A 176 12.85 -1.75 36.72
CA LEU A 176 12.12 -1.61 35.46
C LEU A 176 11.61 -0.17 35.28
N GLN A 177 11.02 0.41 36.34
CA GLN A 177 10.53 1.79 36.31
C GLN A 177 11.66 2.77 36.00
N ASP A 178 12.80 2.64 36.69
CA ASP A 178 13.97 3.50 36.48
C ASP A 178 14.47 3.42 35.03
N TYR A 179 14.52 2.22 34.45
CA TYR A 179 14.93 2.07 33.05
C TYR A 179 14.02 2.85 32.09
N PHE A 180 12.71 2.64 32.13
CA PHE A 180 11.81 3.31 31.17
C PHE A 180 11.67 4.82 31.40
N VAL A 181 11.77 5.27 32.66
CA VAL A 181 11.62 6.69 33.00
C VAL A 181 12.91 7.47 32.80
N ASN A 182 14.05 6.94 33.26
CA ASN A 182 15.30 7.71 33.38
C ASN A 182 16.39 7.32 32.37
N SER A 183 16.33 6.13 31.76
CA SER A 183 17.39 5.70 30.84
C SER A 183 17.49 6.58 29.60
N GLN A 184 18.72 7.02 29.30
CA GLN A 184 19.04 7.69 28.04
C GLN A 184 19.06 6.70 26.87
N GLU A 185 19.43 5.44 27.09
CA GLU A 185 19.38 4.41 26.05
C GLU A 185 17.95 4.21 25.55
N TYR A 186 17.00 4.04 26.47
CA TYR A 186 15.58 3.94 26.13
C TYR A 186 15.10 5.19 25.38
N ARG A 187 15.44 6.39 25.88
CA ARG A 187 15.08 7.65 25.23
C ARG A 187 15.61 7.73 23.80
N HIS A 188 16.87 7.38 23.57
CA HIS A 188 17.46 7.38 22.24
C HIS A 188 16.76 6.41 21.29
N ASN A 189 16.41 5.20 21.77
CA ASN A 189 15.68 4.22 20.98
C ASN A 189 14.27 4.72 20.59
N VAL A 190 13.55 5.36 21.53
CA VAL A 190 12.24 5.96 21.26
C VAL A 190 12.35 7.12 20.25
N ILE A 191 13.32 8.01 20.41
CA ILE A 191 13.56 9.12 19.47
C ILE A 191 13.87 8.58 18.08
N TYR A 192 14.71 7.55 17.98
CA TYR A 192 15.00 6.90 16.70
C TYR A 192 13.75 6.29 16.07
N LEU A 193 12.94 5.55 16.85
CA LEU A 193 11.68 4.99 16.37
C LEU A 193 10.69 6.07 15.95
N TYR A 194 10.64 7.21 16.65
CA TYR A 194 9.80 8.33 16.26
C TYR A 194 10.14 8.81 14.84
N GLN A 195 11.42 8.89 14.49
CA GLN A 195 11.84 9.26 13.13
C GLN A 195 11.34 8.25 12.09
N GLN A 196 11.41 6.95 12.40
CA GLN A 196 10.96 5.91 11.47
C GLN A 196 9.43 5.82 11.36
N ILE A 197 8.73 6.01 12.47
CA ILE A 197 7.27 5.91 12.54
C ILE A 197 6.65 7.21 12.03
N TYR A 198 6.84 8.34 12.70
CA TYR A 198 6.06 9.55 12.41
C TYR A 198 6.57 10.31 11.20
N ASN A 199 7.88 10.54 11.14
CA ASN A 199 8.47 11.32 10.06
C ASN A 199 8.53 10.54 8.75
N ASN A 200 8.55 9.21 8.78
CA ASN A 200 8.61 8.40 7.57
C ASN A 200 7.28 7.68 7.29
N TYR A 201 6.83 6.78 8.16
CA TYR A 201 5.68 5.90 7.88
C TYR A 201 4.31 6.59 7.99
N VAL A 202 3.98 7.20 9.13
CA VAL A 202 2.70 7.90 9.37
C VAL A 202 2.51 9.05 8.40
N ARG A 203 3.57 9.83 8.11
CA ARG A 203 3.53 10.87 7.08
C ARG A 203 3.09 10.31 5.72
N LEU A 204 3.59 9.12 5.34
CA LEU A 204 3.20 8.47 4.09
C LEU A 204 1.76 7.96 4.14
N LEU A 205 1.32 7.35 5.26
CA LEU A 205 -0.06 6.90 5.44
C LEU A 205 -1.05 8.04 5.23
N ARG A 206 -0.82 9.19 5.87
CA ARG A 206 -1.66 10.40 5.75
C ARG A 206 -1.79 10.92 4.31
N ILE A 207 -0.79 10.66 3.46
CA ILE A 207 -0.81 11.07 2.05
C ILE A 207 -1.46 9.99 1.16
N ARG A 208 -1.18 8.71 1.41
CA ARG A 208 -1.56 7.62 0.50
C ARG A 208 -2.97 7.10 0.71
N ILE A 209 -3.48 7.08 1.95
CA ILE A 209 -4.85 6.62 2.23
C ILE A 209 -5.88 7.42 1.41
N PRO A 210 -5.86 8.77 1.39
CA PRO A 210 -6.80 9.53 0.54
C PRO A 210 -6.61 9.28 -0.96
N GLN A 211 -5.38 8.99 -1.40
CA GLN A 211 -5.10 8.68 -2.81
C GLN A 211 -5.68 7.32 -3.22
N LEU A 212 -5.60 6.33 -2.32
CA LEU A 212 -6.21 5.01 -2.48
C LEU A 212 -7.73 5.12 -2.62
N GLU A 213 -8.37 5.89 -1.74
CA GLU A 213 -9.81 6.17 -1.78
C GLU A 213 -10.21 6.83 -3.10
N GLN A 214 -9.43 7.80 -3.57
CA GLN A 214 -9.68 8.49 -4.83
C GLN A 214 -9.55 7.54 -6.04
N ILE A 215 -8.50 6.71 -6.09
CA ILE A 215 -8.31 5.71 -7.15
C ILE A 215 -9.46 4.70 -7.15
N ARG A 216 -9.88 4.26 -5.96
CA ARG A 216 -11.03 3.36 -5.81
C ARG A 216 -12.30 3.95 -6.41
N ILE A 217 -12.59 5.22 -6.15
CA ILE A 217 -13.75 5.93 -6.73
C ILE A 217 -13.64 6.03 -8.25
N GLU A 218 -12.44 6.36 -8.78
CA GLU A 218 -12.19 6.44 -10.23
C GLU A 218 -12.41 5.09 -10.92
N LEU A 219 -11.93 4.00 -10.34
CA LEU A 219 -12.18 2.63 -10.82
C LEU A 219 -13.66 2.29 -10.83
N GLN A 220 -14.37 2.67 -9.77
CA GLN A 220 -15.80 2.40 -9.65
C GLN A 220 -16.62 3.15 -10.72
N ASN A 221 -16.24 4.40 -11.01
CA ASN A 221 -16.82 5.18 -12.10
C ASN A 221 -16.50 4.58 -13.48
N ALA A 222 -15.28 4.08 -13.69
CA ALA A 222 -14.87 3.47 -14.96
C ALA A 222 -15.59 2.14 -15.26
N ILE A 223 -16.02 1.40 -14.24
CA ILE A 223 -16.83 0.18 -14.41
C ILE A 223 -18.27 0.51 -14.79
N ASN A 224 -18.80 1.64 -14.33
CA ASN A 224 -20.20 2.04 -14.52
C ASN A 224 -20.47 2.80 -15.84
N GLN A 225 -19.43 3.06 -16.65
CA GLN A 225 -19.51 3.66 -17.98
C GLN A 225 -19.52 2.60 -19.08
#